data_AF-A0A9N9MYR0-F1
#
_entry.id   AF-A0A9N9MYR0-F1
#
_cell.length_a   1.000
_cell.length_b   1.000
_cell.length_c   1.000
_cell.angle_alpha   90.00
_cell.angle_beta   90.00
_cell.angle_gamma   90.00
#
_symmetry.space_group_name_H-M   'P 1'
#
loop_
_entity.id
_entity.type
_entity.pdbx_description
1 polymer ?
#
loop_
_entity_poly.entity_id
_entity_poly.type
_entity_poly.pdbx_seq_one_letter_code
_entity_poly.pdbx_strand_id
1 'polypeptide(L)'
;MYLFCRYNCDIDKTYIICGGLGGFGLELADWLILRGCKNLVLTSRNGIKNGYQAYRISVWKSYGCNIKISTDNITTYEGCSNLIEKSNKLGPVHAIFNLAVVLNDTIFENQTKQTFKTSFGPKAIATEYLDIITRKMCPQLRDFVVFSSVSCGRGNAGQTNYGMANSIMERICEKRKSEGLPGLAIQWGAIGEVGLVADMREEAIEIEIGGTLQQKISNCLGIMDQLLKQNESAIVSSMVVAEKKSNTGGDNIVDAVANILGIKDMKSVPLQATLAEIGMDSMTGIEIKQTLDREYEVFLSAQDIKVLTFAKLLEIQAERSIENEDGIKKQQAPETPNAIIQFIPSEENATEIILPITGKSSQGSYNCTVIIFPGIDGSIKILEPLYKNIMANLVGLQYPHFDQKDTLEEMGKLFLPVSFASLKIYADDGR
;
A
#
# COMPACT_ATOMS: atom_id res chain seq x y z
N MET A 1 1.53 -29.60 -0.85
CA MET A 1 2.73 -28.94 -0.31
C MET A 1 3.38 -28.14 -1.43
N TYR A 2 2.85 -26.95 -1.73
CA TYR A 2 3.52 -26.00 -2.62
C TYR A 2 4.60 -25.32 -1.76
N LEU A 3 5.88 -25.63 -2.00
CA LEU A 3 6.93 -24.75 -1.53
C LEU A 3 6.62 -23.38 -2.11
N PHE A 4 6.23 -22.40 -1.28
CA PHE A 4 6.24 -21.01 -1.72
C PHE A 4 7.69 -20.70 -2.10
N CYS A 5 7.95 -20.75 -3.40
CA CYS A 5 9.23 -20.41 -3.95
C CYS A 5 9.50 -18.97 -3.51
N ARG A 6 10.50 -18.74 -2.64
CA ARG A 6 10.89 -17.39 -2.21
C ARG A 6 11.75 -16.73 -3.28
N TYR A 7 11.73 -15.41 -3.38
CA TYR A 7 12.70 -14.70 -4.20
C TYR A 7 14.08 -14.88 -3.58
N ASN A 8 15.07 -15.26 -4.40
CA ASN A 8 16.44 -15.45 -3.97
C ASN A 8 17.39 -14.59 -4.81
N CYS A 9 18.44 -14.15 -4.15
CA CYS A 9 19.52 -13.39 -4.74
C CYS A 9 20.73 -14.31 -4.99
N ASP A 10 21.40 -14.08 -6.11
CA ASP A 10 22.62 -14.78 -6.46
C ASP A 10 23.82 -14.06 -5.83
N ILE A 11 24.71 -14.83 -5.20
CA ILE A 11 25.84 -14.31 -4.44
C ILE A 11 26.84 -13.51 -5.29
N ASP A 12 27.05 -13.93 -6.54
CA ASP A 12 28.03 -13.31 -7.45
C ASP A 12 27.47 -12.14 -8.27
N LYS A 13 26.22 -11.75 -8.01
CA LYS A 13 25.52 -10.71 -8.76
C LYS A 13 25.43 -9.41 -7.97
N THR A 14 25.25 -8.32 -8.71
CA THR A 14 25.09 -6.98 -8.14
C THR A 14 23.64 -6.52 -8.21
N TYR A 15 23.17 -5.98 -7.08
CA TYR A 15 21.83 -5.42 -6.91
C TYR A 15 21.95 -3.92 -6.68
N ILE A 16 21.13 -3.12 -7.37
CA ILE A 16 21.17 -1.66 -7.28
C ILE A 16 19.84 -1.15 -6.72
N ILE A 17 19.89 -0.31 -5.70
CA ILE A 17 18.73 0.40 -5.18
C ILE A 17 18.96 1.91 -5.34
N CYS A 18 18.25 2.52 -6.28
CA CYS A 18 18.26 3.96 -6.43
C CYS A 18 17.43 4.61 -5.33
N GLY A 19 18.02 5.56 -4.59
CA GLY A 19 17.39 6.06 -3.36
C GLY A 19 17.50 5.09 -2.17
N GLY A 20 18.47 4.18 -2.19
CA GLY A 20 18.61 3.08 -1.23
C GLY A 20 18.90 3.47 0.22
N LEU A 21 19.21 4.75 0.50
CA LEU A 21 19.35 5.26 1.88
C LEU A 21 18.07 5.90 2.44
N GLY A 22 16.98 5.92 1.66
CA GLY A 22 15.65 6.29 2.16
C GLY A 22 15.01 5.17 2.99
N GLY A 23 13.91 5.47 3.69
CA GLY A 23 13.25 4.53 4.60
C GLY A 23 12.96 3.15 4.00
N PHE A 24 12.14 3.08 2.94
CA PHE A 24 11.88 1.82 2.24
C PHE A 24 13.18 1.22 1.66
N GLY A 25 14.06 2.06 1.11
CA GLY A 25 15.33 1.61 0.51
C GLY A 25 16.20 0.78 1.45
N LEU A 26 16.27 1.16 2.74
CA LEU A 26 17.00 0.41 3.75
C LEU A 26 16.33 -0.94 4.09
N GLU A 27 15.01 -0.98 4.17
CA GLU A 27 14.30 -2.23 4.43
C GLU A 27 14.33 -3.19 3.23
N LEU A 28 14.28 -2.66 2.01
CA LEU A 28 14.48 -3.45 0.79
C LEU A 28 15.93 -3.99 0.71
N ALA A 29 16.92 -3.20 1.09
CA ALA A 29 18.32 -3.63 1.13
C ALA A 29 18.50 -4.84 2.06
N ASP A 30 17.93 -4.77 3.26
CA ASP A 30 17.94 -5.86 4.24
C ASP A 30 17.22 -7.10 3.72
N TRP A 31 16.03 -6.91 3.14
CA TRP A 31 15.23 -7.97 2.55
C TRP A 31 15.99 -8.73 1.46
N LEU A 32 16.75 -8.04 0.61
CA LEU A 32 17.61 -8.63 -0.42
C LEU A 32 18.81 -9.37 0.18
N ILE A 33 19.44 -8.79 1.21
CA ILE A 33 20.61 -9.37 1.89
C ILE A 33 20.25 -10.68 2.58
N LEU A 34 19.13 -10.71 3.30
CA LEU A 34 18.60 -11.93 3.93
C LEU A 34 18.24 -13.02 2.91
N ARG A 35 18.08 -12.64 1.64
CA ARG A 35 17.82 -13.54 0.50
C ARG A 35 19.07 -13.89 -0.31
N GLY A 36 20.26 -13.56 0.19
CA GLY A 36 21.55 -13.99 -0.38
C GLY A 36 22.32 -12.90 -1.15
N CYS A 37 21.81 -11.67 -1.22
CA CYS A 37 22.51 -10.58 -1.90
C CYS A 37 23.82 -10.25 -1.16
N LYS A 38 24.96 -10.42 -1.82
CA LYS A 38 26.27 -10.03 -1.28
C LYS A 38 26.82 -8.73 -1.86
N ASN A 39 26.54 -8.39 -3.12
CA ASN A 39 26.97 -7.12 -3.71
C ASN A 39 25.78 -6.18 -3.87
N LEU A 40 25.74 -5.11 -3.06
CA LEU A 40 24.65 -4.15 -3.05
C LEU A 40 25.16 -2.73 -3.26
N VAL A 41 24.57 -2.02 -4.21
CA VAL A 41 24.86 -0.62 -4.51
C VAL A 41 23.66 0.24 -4.17
N LEU A 42 23.82 1.13 -3.21
CA LEU A 42 22.79 2.08 -2.77
C LEU A 42 23.12 3.46 -3.32
N THR A 43 22.22 4.06 -4.09
CA THR A 43 22.43 5.44 -4.58
C THR A 43 21.84 6.45 -3.60
N SER A 44 22.58 7.53 -3.37
CA SER A 44 22.12 8.68 -2.59
C SER A 44 22.85 9.94 -3.04
N ARG A 45 22.11 11.03 -3.25
CA ARG A 45 22.69 12.33 -3.62
C ARG A 45 23.72 12.85 -2.61
N ASN A 46 23.55 12.51 -1.33
CA ASN A 46 24.31 13.08 -0.23
C ASN A 46 25.07 12.03 0.61
N GLY A 47 25.09 10.77 0.17
CA GLY A 47 25.63 9.67 0.98
C GLY A 47 24.86 9.45 2.29
N ILE A 48 25.56 8.95 3.31
CA ILE A 48 25.03 8.69 4.66
C ILE A 48 24.85 10.00 5.41
N LYS A 49 23.68 10.18 6.05
CA LYS A 49 23.33 11.39 6.81
C LYS A 49 23.06 11.15 8.29
N ASN A 50 22.71 9.94 8.70
CA ASN A 50 22.32 9.66 10.09
C ASN A 50 22.93 8.35 10.63
N GLY A 51 22.89 8.20 11.96
CA GLY A 51 23.43 7.05 12.66
C GLY A 51 22.73 5.75 12.30
N TYR A 52 21.42 5.78 12.02
CA TYR A 52 20.66 4.61 11.62
C TYR A 52 21.14 4.01 10.30
N GLN A 53 21.34 4.84 9.27
CA GLN A 53 21.91 4.43 7.98
C GLN A 53 23.31 3.83 8.17
N ALA A 54 24.17 4.49 8.95
CA ALA A 54 25.52 4.01 9.23
C ALA A 54 25.50 2.64 9.95
N TYR A 55 24.60 2.48 10.92
CA TYR A 55 24.40 1.24 11.65
C TYR A 55 23.91 0.10 10.75
N ARG A 56 22.87 0.31 9.93
CA ARG A 56 22.39 -0.73 9.00
C ARG A 56 23.50 -1.20 8.05
N ILE A 57 24.28 -0.26 7.52
CA ILE A 57 25.41 -0.58 6.62
C ILE A 57 26.50 -1.38 7.36
N SER A 58 26.81 -1.07 8.62
CA SER A 58 27.80 -1.83 9.39
C SER A 58 27.32 -3.25 9.68
N VAL A 59 26.04 -3.41 10.03
CA VAL A 59 25.39 -4.72 10.21
C VAL A 59 25.48 -5.55 8.93
N TRP A 60 25.12 -5.00 7.78
CA TRP A 60 25.18 -5.72 6.50
C TRP A 60 26.59 -6.14 6.11
N LYS A 61 27.58 -5.29 6.38
CA LYS A 61 29.00 -5.64 6.20
C LYS A 61 29.43 -6.78 7.12
N SER A 62 28.91 -6.85 8.36
CA SER A 62 29.17 -7.96 9.27
C SER A 62 28.63 -9.31 8.75
N TYR A 63 27.58 -9.28 7.92
CA TYR A 63 27.08 -10.47 7.20
C TYR A 63 27.92 -10.84 5.96
N GLY A 64 29.07 -10.17 5.76
CA GLY A 64 29.95 -10.37 4.61
C GLY A 64 29.45 -9.73 3.32
N CYS A 65 28.54 -8.75 3.39
CA CYS A 65 28.05 -8.06 2.20
C CYS A 65 28.98 -6.90 1.81
N ASN A 66 29.27 -6.80 0.52
CA ASN A 66 29.94 -5.67 -0.09
C ASN A 66 28.93 -4.57 -0.42
N ILE A 67 28.75 -3.64 0.52
CA ILE A 67 27.85 -2.50 0.37
C ILE A 67 28.63 -1.29 -0.18
N LYS A 68 28.22 -0.80 -1.36
CA LYS A 68 28.73 0.44 -1.97
C LYS A 68 27.66 1.52 -1.95
N ILE A 69 28.07 2.72 -1.56
CA ILE A 69 27.22 3.91 -1.61
C ILE A 69 27.70 4.73 -2.80
N SER A 70 26.85 4.87 -3.81
CA SER A 70 27.15 5.71 -4.95
C SER A 70 26.46 7.07 -4.80
N THR A 71 27.24 8.12 -5.05
CA THR A 71 26.75 9.49 -5.18
C THR A 71 26.63 9.92 -6.65
N ASP A 72 26.74 8.97 -7.59
CA ASP A 72 26.55 9.25 -9.01
C ASP A 72 25.12 9.77 -9.25
N ASN A 73 25.00 10.86 -10.02
CA ASN A 73 23.71 11.51 -10.23
C ASN A 73 22.86 10.74 -11.24
N ILE A 74 21.91 9.93 -10.75
CA ILE A 74 21.00 9.16 -11.60
C ILE A 74 20.05 10.01 -12.46
N THR A 75 20.00 11.33 -12.27
CA THR A 75 19.21 12.23 -13.13
C THR A 75 19.95 12.65 -14.40
N THR A 76 21.17 12.15 -14.64
CA THR A 76 21.93 12.39 -15.88
C THR A 76 22.33 11.06 -16.52
N TYR A 77 22.53 11.08 -17.83
CA TYR A 77 22.95 9.90 -18.57
C TYR A 77 24.31 9.39 -18.08
N GLU A 78 25.27 10.30 -17.87
CA GLU A 78 26.63 9.97 -17.42
C GLU A 78 26.61 9.38 -16.01
N GLY A 79 25.76 9.90 -15.12
CA GLY A 79 25.65 9.37 -13.77
C GLY A 79 25.07 7.96 -13.74
N CYS A 80 24.02 7.69 -14.52
CA CYS A 80 23.51 6.33 -14.71
C CYS A 80 24.55 5.40 -15.35
N SER A 81 25.30 5.89 -16.35
CA SER A 81 26.31 5.08 -17.04
C SER A 81 27.44 4.68 -16.08
N ASN A 82 27.94 5.64 -15.31
CA ASN A 82 28.98 5.43 -14.31
C ASN A 82 28.50 4.48 -13.20
N LEU A 83 27.24 4.64 -12.75
CA LEU A 83 26.64 3.76 -11.76
C LEU A 83 26.64 2.30 -12.24
N ILE A 84 26.18 2.05 -13.45
CA ILE A 84 26.11 0.69 -14.03
C ILE A 84 27.50 0.13 -14.26
N GLU A 85 28.43 0.92 -14.80
CA GLU A 85 29.82 0.49 -15.03
C GLU A 85 30.51 0.08 -13.71
N LYS A 86 30.42 0.92 -12.67
CA LYS A 86 31.00 0.63 -11.35
C LYS A 86 30.33 -0.58 -10.70
N SER A 87 29.01 -0.74 -10.88
CA SER A 87 28.27 -1.88 -10.33
C SER A 87 28.69 -3.19 -11.00
N ASN A 88 28.86 -3.21 -12.33
CA ASN A 88 29.34 -4.38 -13.06
C ASN A 88 30.76 -4.81 -12.67
N LYS A 89 31.59 -3.91 -12.12
CA LYS A 89 32.92 -4.26 -11.58
C LYS A 89 32.86 -5.07 -10.28
N LEU A 90 31.73 -5.04 -9.56
CA LEU A 90 31.50 -5.88 -8.37
C LEU A 90 31.00 -7.28 -8.74
N GLY A 91 30.28 -7.36 -9.86
CA GLY A 91 29.62 -8.55 -10.39
C GLY A 91 28.53 -8.12 -11.38
N PRO A 92 28.07 -9.00 -12.30
CA PRO A 92 27.05 -8.64 -13.27
C PRO A 92 25.79 -8.07 -12.59
N VAL A 93 25.31 -6.92 -13.07
CA VAL A 93 24.08 -6.31 -12.55
C VAL A 93 22.89 -7.20 -12.89
N HIS A 94 22.20 -7.66 -11.86
CA HIS A 94 21.11 -8.63 -11.96
C HIS A 94 19.75 -8.04 -11.58
N ALA A 95 19.74 -7.00 -10.74
CA ALA A 95 18.51 -6.30 -10.38
C ALA A 95 18.73 -4.81 -10.17
N ILE A 96 17.76 -4.00 -10.57
CA ILE A 96 17.70 -2.56 -10.31
C ILE A 96 16.33 -2.23 -9.75
N PHE A 97 16.32 -1.52 -8.63
CA PHE A 97 15.13 -1.03 -7.95
C PHE A 97 15.18 0.50 -7.90
N ASN A 98 14.29 1.19 -8.63
CA ASN A 98 14.20 2.65 -8.56
C ASN A 98 13.16 3.10 -7.52
N LEU A 99 13.66 3.48 -6.34
CA LEU A 99 12.89 4.05 -5.22
C LEU A 99 13.14 5.56 -5.07
N ALA A 100 13.95 6.16 -5.95
CA ALA A 100 14.33 7.53 -5.82
C ALA A 100 13.13 8.47 -6.06
N VAL A 101 13.06 9.51 -5.24
CA VAL A 101 11.92 10.43 -5.25
C VAL A 101 12.35 11.80 -4.72
N VAL A 102 11.78 12.83 -5.32
CA VAL A 102 11.78 14.20 -4.79
C VAL A 102 10.37 14.72 -4.98
N LEU A 103 9.71 15.05 -3.87
CA LEU A 103 8.36 15.63 -3.89
C LEU A 103 8.44 17.15 -4.03
N ASN A 104 7.44 17.72 -4.70
CA ASN A 104 7.28 19.16 -4.84
C ASN A 104 5.79 19.43 -5.04
N ASP A 105 5.06 19.14 -3.98
CA ASP A 105 3.61 19.01 -4.00
C ASP A 105 2.99 20.40 -3.95
N THR A 106 2.16 20.70 -4.94
CA THR A 106 1.40 21.94 -5.00
C THR A 106 0.26 21.80 -6.01
N ILE A 107 -0.78 22.60 -5.82
CA ILE A 107 -1.93 22.65 -6.73
C ILE A 107 -1.46 22.99 -8.14
N PHE A 108 -2.18 22.52 -9.17
CA PHE A 108 -1.72 22.65 -10.55
C PHE A 108 -1.45 24.11 -10.98
N GLU A 109 -2.27 25.06 -10.50
CA GLU A 109 -2.11 26.49 -10.76
C GLU A 109 -0.75 27.05 -10.28
N ASN A 110 -0.17 26.44 -9.25
CA ASN A 110 1.10 26.83 -8.66
C ASN A 110 2.28 25.97 -9.15
N GLN A 111 2.02 24.95 -9.99
CA GLN A 111 3.08 24.15 -10.59
C GLN A 111 3.85 24.96 -11.62
N THR A 112 5.15 24.69 -11.74
CA THR A 112 6.01 25.31 -12.74
C THR A 112 6.74 24.24 -13.54
N LYS A 113 7.30 24.61 -14.70
CA LYS A 113 8.18 23.71 -15.46
C LYS A 113 9.32 23.15 -14.58
N GLN A 114 9.79 23.93 -13.60
CA GLN A 114 10.88 23.52 -12.72
C GLN A 114 10.43 22.50 -11.68
N THR A 115 9.22 22.63 -11.11
CA THR A 115 8.70 21.63 -10.16
C THR A 115 8.50 20.27 -10.84
N PHE A 116 8.01 20.26 -12.08
CA PHE A 116 7.97 19.06 -12.93
C PHE A 116 9.37 18.47 -13.18
N LYS A 117 10.34 19.27 -13.62
CA LYS A 117 11.73 18.81 -13.84
C LYS A 117 12.33 18.17 -12.58
N THR A 118 12.11 18.79 -11.43
CA THR A 118 12.60 18.29 -10.14
C THR A 118 12.00 16.93 -9.79
N SER A 119 10.67 16.76 -9.93
CA SER A 119 9.98 15.50 -9.66
C SER A 119 10.35 14.40 -10.67
N PHE A 120 10.53 14.77 -11.94
CA PHE A 120 10.85 13.85 -13.04
C PHE A 120 12.26 13.27 -12.93
N GLY A 121 13.24 14.06 -12.49
CA GLY A 121 14.65 13.70 -12.43
C GLY A 121 14.92 12.29 -11.89
N PRO A 122 14.58 12.00 -10.61
CA PRO A 122 14.85 10.70 -10.00
C PRO A 122 13.93 9.57 -10.47
N LYS A 123 12.82 9.89 -11.13
CA LYS A 123 11.80 8.93 -11.56
C LYS A 123 11.84 8.74 -13.08
N ALA A 124 11.08 9.55 -13.82
CA ALA A 124 10.97 9.47 -15.26
C ALA A 124 12.34 9.47 -15.97
N ILE A 125 13.17 10.48 -15.72
CA ILE A 125 14.45 10.67 -16.41
C ILE A 125 15.47 9.59 -16.03
N ALA A 126 15.61 9.31 -14.73
CA ALA A 126 16.49 8.23 -14.26
C ALA A 126 16.09 6.88 -14.85
N THR A 127 14.79 6.57 -14.90
CA THR A 127 14.28 5.30 -15.42
C THR A 127 14.52 5.19 -16.93
N GLU A 128 14.35 6.27 -17.69
CA GLU A 128 14.68 6.33 -19.12
C GLU A 128 16.17 6.04 -19.36
N TYR A 129 17.06 6.70 -18.63
CA TYR A 129 18.50 6.46 -18.77
C TYR A 129 18.91 5.05 -18.35
N LEU A 130 18.37 4.56 -17.22
CA LEU A 130 18.61 3.20 -16.77
C LEU A 130 18.11 2.18 -17.81
N ASP A 131 16.95 2.41 -18.44
CA ASP A 131 16.45 1.55 -19.52
C ASP A 131 17.45 1.48 -20.68
N ILE A 132 17.84 2.63 -21.22
CA ILE A 132 18.77 2.73 -22.37
C ILE A 132 20.11 2.05 -22.07
N ILE A 133 20.66 2.28 -20.87
CA ILE A 133 21.99 1.81 -20.50
C ILE A 133 21.96 0.31 -20.20
N THR A 134 20.96 -0.17 -19.46
CA THR A 134 20.88 -1.58 -19.06
C THR A 134 20.68 -2.51 -20.26
N ARG A 135 19.97 -2.08 -21.30
CA ARG A 135 19.86 -2.80 -22.57
C ARG A 135 21.21 -3.12 -23.21
N LYS A 136 22.20 -2.25 -22.99
CA LYS A 136 23.55 -2.37 -23.58
C LYS A 136 24.54 -3.05 -22.63
N MET A 137 24.44 -2.76 -21.34
CA MET A 137 25.48 -3.08 -20.36
C MET A 137 25.09 -4.15 -19.33
N CYS A 138 23.82 -4.59 -19.30
CA CYS A 138 23.31 -5.55 -18.33
C CYS A 138 22.60 -6.73 -19.02
N PRO A 139 23.32 -7.56 -19.81
CA PRO A 139 22.71 -8.68 -20.54
C PRO A 139 22.14 -9.77 -19.62
N GLN A 140 22.53 -9.77 -18.34
CA GLN A 140 22.06 -10.72 -17.32
C GLN A 140 21.07 -10.07 -16.35
N LEU A 141 20.46 -8.93 -16.71
CA LEU A 141 19.47 -8.29 -15.85
C LEU A 141 18.22 -9.17 -15.76
N ARG A 142 17.81 -9.53 -14.55
CA ARG A 142 16.59 -10.30 -14.25
C ARG A 142 15.45 -9.41 -13.77
N ASP A 143 15.75 -8.37 -12.98
CA ASP A 143 14.73 -7.52 -12.39
C ASP A 143 15.00 -6.05 -12.71
N PHE A 144 14.02 -5.39 -13.32
CA PHE A 144 13.99 -3.93 -13.49
C PHE A 144 12.70 -3.43 -12.86
N VAL A 145 12.80 -2.92 -11.64
CA VAL A 145 11.65 -2.62 -10.79
C VAL A 145 11.63 -1.15 -10.46
N VAL A 146 10.49 -0.50 -10.65
CA VAL A 146 10.26 0.91 -10.30
C VAL A 146 9.13 1.01 -9.29
N PHE A 147 9.34 1.81 -8.25
CA PHE A 147 8.31 2.07 -7.25
C PHE A 147 7.46 3.26 -7.73
N SER A 148 6.31 2.93 -8.29
CA SER A 148 5.23 3.85 -8.60
C SER A 148 4.38 4.10 -7.34
N SER A 149 3.26 4.80 -7.50
CA SER A 149 2.35 5.14 -6.41
C SER A 149 0.90 5.12 -6.89
N VAL A 150 -0.03 4.85 -5.98
CA VAL A 150 -1.47 5.05 -6.21
C VAL A 150 -1.81 6.49 -6.62
N SER A 151 -0.98 7.49 -6.28
CA SER A 151 -1.14 8.87 -6.79
C SER A 151 -1.07 8.95 -8.32
N CYS A 152 -0.39 8.01 -8.98
CA CYS A 152 -0.40 7.86 -10.43
C CYS A 152 -1.67 7.14 -10.91
N GLY A 153 -1.96 5.97 -10.33
CA GLY A 153 -3.04 5.11 -10.80
C GLY A 153 -4.46 5.64 -10.50
N ARG A 154 -4.61 6.46 -9.45
CA ARG A 154 -5.91 6.95 -8.96
C ARG A 154 -5.99 8.46 -8.82
N GLY A 155 -4.85 9.15 -8.92
CA GLY A 155 -4.75 10.58 -8.68
C GLY A 155 -4.59 10.90 -7.20
N ASN A 156 -3.85 11.96 -6.93
CA ASN A 156 -3.80 12.61 -5.62
C ASN A 156 -3.73 14.13 -5.82
N ALA A 157 -4.49 14.89 -5.03
CA ALA A 157 -4.47 16.34 -5.10
C ALA A 157 -3.05 16.87 -4.85
N GLY A 158 -2.67 17.96 -5.52
CA GLY A 158 -1.34 18.57 -5.39
C GLY A 158 -0.15 17.78 -5.97
N GLN A 159 -0.36 16.55 -6.44
CA GLN A 159 0.71 15.65 -6.88
C GLN A 159 0.72 15.39 -8.39
N THR A 160 0.29 16.37 -9.20
CA THR A 160 0.23 16.21 -10.67
C THR A 160 1.59 15.90 -11.28
N ASN A 161 2.64 16.59 -10.83
CA ASN A 161 4.02 16.35 -11.27
C ASN A 161 4.55 14.95 -10.88
N TYR A 162 4.24 14.50 -9.65
CA TYR A 162 4.61 13.19 -9.12
C TYR A 162 3.84 12.06 -9.80
N GLY A 163 2.53 12.21 -9.99
CA GLY A 163 1.69 11.27 -10.73
C GLY A 163 2.20 11.07 -12.15
N MET A 164 2.50 12.18 -12.86
CA MET A 164 3.06 12.11 -14.22
C MET A 164 4.45 11.44 -14.26
N ALA A 165 5.33 11.75 -13.31
CA ALA A 165 6.66 11.13 -13.23
C ALA A 165 6.58 9.61 -13.07
N ASN A 166 5.68 9.14 -12.20
CA ASN A 166 5.42 7.73 -11.98
C ASN A 166 4.78 7.05 -13.21
N SER A 167 3.82 7.72 -13.86
CA SER A 167 3.18 7.21 -15.07
C SER A 167 4.18 6.97 -16.20
N ILE A 168 5.16 7.85 -16.37
CA ILE A 168 6.24 7.65 -17.37
C ILE A 168 7.04 6.38 -17.06
N MET A 169 7.39 6.12 -15.80
CA MET A 169 8.12 4.90 -15.42
C MET A 169 7.30 3.64 -15.72
N GLU A 170 5.99 3.68 -15.50
CA GLU A 170 5.07 2.59 -15.85
C GLU A 170 5.07 2.29 -17.35
N ARG A 171 4.96 3.31 -18.20
CA ARG A 171 5.01 3.15 -19.66
C ARG A 171 6.35 2.58 -20.13
N ILE A 172 7.46 2.95 -19.49
CA ILE A 172 8.78 2.36 -19.77
C ILE A 172 8.79 0.86 -19.40
N CYS A 173 8.21 0.48 -18.27
CA CYS A 173 8.14 -0.93 -17.85
C CYS A 173 7.27 -1.77 -18.80
N GLU A 174 6.12 -1.23 -19.25
CA GLU A 174 5.29 -1.87 -20.28
C GLU A 174 6.07 -2.09 -21.57
N LYS A 175 6.78 -1.06 -22.05
CA LYS A 175 7.59 -1.17 -23.26
C LYS A 175 8.69 -2.22 -23.12
N ARG A 176 9.44 -2.21 -22.02
CA ARG A 176 10.45 -3.23 -21.72
C ARG A 176 9.87 -4.63 -21.77
N LYS A 177 8.72 -4.84 -21.11
CA LYS A 177 8.04 -6.14 -21.08
C LYS A 177 7.57 -6.59 -22.45
N SER A 178 7.03 -5.67 -23.26
CA SER A 178 6.62 -5.96 -24.65
C SER A 178 7.77 -6.38 -25.56
N GLU A 179 9.00 -5.98 -25.21
CA GLU A 179 10.24 -6.32 -25.91
C GLU A 179 10.96 -7.53 -25.26
N GLY A 180 10.31 -8.24 -24.34
CA GLY A 180 10.86 -9.41 -23.65
C GLY A 180 11.93 -9.10 -22.59
N LEU A 181 12.09 -7.84 -22.22
CA LEU A 181 13.00 -7.41 -21.17
C LEU A 181 12.28 -7.35 -19.81
N PRO A 182 13.00 -7.51 -18.69
CA PRO A 182 12.39 -7.37 -17.38
C PRO A 182 11.92 -5.93 -17.16
N GLY A 183 10.72 -5.75 -16.60
CA GLY A 183 10.11 -4.45 -16.34
C GLY A 183 8.88 -4.61 -15.45
N LEU A 184 8.92 -4.00 -14.27
CA LEU A 184 7.84 -4.03 -13.29
C LEU A 184 7.70 -2.67 -12.61
N ALA A 185 6.50 -2.09 -12.68
CA ALA A 185 6.12 -0.94 -11.88
C ALA A 185 5.14 -1.35 -10.78
N ILE A 186 5.46 -0.99 -9.54
CA ILE A 186 4.60 -1.30 -8.38
C ILE A 186 3.96 -0.01 -7.87
N GLN A 187 2.64 0.11 -8.01
CA GLN A 187 1.85 1.22 -7.48
C GLN A 187 1.56 0.99 -6.00
N TRP A 188 2.41 1.54 -5.14
CA TRP A 188 2.25 1.48 -3.69
C TRP A 188 1.22 2.48 -3.17
N GLY A 189 0.40 2.03 -2.21
CA GLY A 189 -0.40 2.90 -1.34
C GLY A 189 0.45 3.71 -0.35
N ALA A 190 -0.19 4.35 0.63
CA ALA A 190 0.54 4.98 1.71
C ALA A 190 1.40 3.93 2.46
N ILE A 191 2.69 4.20 2.63
CA ILE A 191 3.62 3.30 3.34
C ILE A 191 3.83 3.83 4.75
N GLY A 192 3.59 2.98 5.75
CA GLY A 192 3.82 3.31 7.17
C GLY A 192 5.24 3.00 7.63
N GLU A 193 5.55 3.37 8.87
CA GLU A 193 6.76 3.04 9.65
C GLU A 193 8.08 3.66 9.15
N VAL A 194 8.28 3.78 7.84
CA VAL A 194 9.50 4.31 7.22
C VAL A 194 9.21 5.08 5.93
N GLY A 195 10.07 6.06 5.62
CA GLY A 195 10.02 6.79 4.34
C GLY A 195 9.14 8.03 4.40
N LEU A 196 8.82 8.59 3.23
CA LEU A 196 8.29 9.95 3.10
C LEU A 196 7.04 10.22 3.93
N VAL A 197 6.11 9.27 4.01
CA VAL A 197 4.86 9.43 4.76
C VAL A 197 5.09 9.35 6.27
N ALA A 198 6.06 8.55 6.73
CA ALA A 198 6.43 8.49 8.14
C ALA A 198 7.23 9.74 8.57
N ASP A 199 8.11 10.25 7.70
CA ASP A 199 8.93 11.44 7.96
C ASP A 199 8.11 12.74 8.05
N MET A 200 6.88 12.76 7.52
CA MET A 200 5.95 13.89 7.59
C MET A 200 5.19 14.00 8.93
N ARG A 201 5.50 13.16 9.93
CA ARG A 201 4.73 13.07 11.20
C ARG A 201 5.53 13.47 12.43
N GLU A 202 4.87 14.18 13.34
CA GLU A 202 5.33 14.37 14.73
C GLU A 202 4.64 13.40 15.72
N GLU A 203 3.48 12.81 15.39
CA GLU A 203 2.76 11.87 16.28
C GLU A 203 2.14 10.67 15.53
N ALA A 204 2.11 9.50 16.19
CA ALA A 204 1.69 8.20 15.67
C ALA A 204 0.16 8.05 15.58
N ILE A 205 -0.49 8.84 14.72
CA ILE A 205 -1.93 8.70 14.41
C ILE A 205 -2.08 7.97 13.08
N GLU A 206 -2.88 6.91 12.98
CA GLU A 206 -3.27 6.31 11.70
C GLU A 206 -4.03 7.35 10.88
N ILE A 207 -3.45 7.80 9.75
CA ILE A 207 -4.07 8.81 8.88
C ILE A 207 -4.46 8.11 7.60
N GLU A 208 -5.71 8.25 7.23
CA GLU A 208 -6.22 7.89 5.90
C GLU A 208 -5.68 8.89 4.88
N ILE A 209 -4.94 8.42 3.88
CA ILE A 209 -4.40 9.25 2.80
C ILE A 209 -5.05 8.77 1.50
N GLY A 210 -5.93 9.61 0.94
CA GLY A 210 -6.58 9.33 -0.35
C GLY A 210 -7.38 8.01 -0.38
N GLY A 211 -8.07 7.65 0.71
CA GLY A 211 -8.85 6.41 0.81
C GLY A 211 -8.02 5.15 1.13
N THR A 212 -6.75 5.32 1.50
CA THR A 212 -5.86 4.20 1.87
C THR A 212 -5.34 4.34 3.29
N LEU A 213 -5.25 3.22 3.99
CA LEU A 213 -4.51 3.11 5.24
C LEU A 213 -3.03 2.89 4.96
N GLN A 214 -2.21 3.21 5.96
CA GLN A 214 -0.79 2.96 5.88
C GLN A 214 -0.50 1.46 5.86
N GLN A 215 0.12 1.00 4.76
CA GLN A 215 0.62 -0.35 4.65
C GLN A 215 1.92 -0.47 5.45
N LYS A 216 1.95 -1.37 6.45
CA LYS A 216 3.15 -1.71 7.22
C LYS A 216 4.26 -2.20 6.29
N ILE A 217 5.52 -1.91 6.62
CA ILE A 217 6.65 -2.28 5.75
C ILE A 217 6.80 -3.80 5.64
N SER A 218 6.48 -4.53 6.71
CA SER A 218 6.43 -5.99 6.73
C SER A 218 5.46 -6.55 5.69
N ASN A 219 4.29 -5.93 5.53
CA ASN A 219 3.30 -6.32 4.52
C ASN A 219 3.81 -5.98 3.11
N CYS A 220 4.40 -4.80 2.91
CA CYS A 220 5.00 -4.43 1.63
C CYS A 220 6.09 -5.43 1.22
N LEU A 221 6.97 -5.82 2.14
CA LEU A 221 8.04 -6.79 1.88
C LEU A 221 7.53 -8.24 1.77
N GLY A 222 6.43 -8.58 2.44
CA GLY A 222 5.78 -9.89 2.34
C GLY A 222 5.17 -10.13 0.95
N ILE A 223 4.57 -9.09 0.35
CA ILE A 223 4.00 -9.20 -0.99
C ILE A 223 5.07 -9.16 -2.10
N MET A 224 6.28 -8.66 -1.83
CA MET A 224 7.37 -8.57 -2.83
C MET A 224 7.68 -9.92 -3.49
N ASP A 225 7.63 -11.03 -2.73
CA ASP A 225 7.87 -12.37 -3.28
C ASP A 225 6.85 -12.73 -4.37
N GLN A 226 5.58 -12.32 -4.22
CA GLN A 226 4.54 -12.52 -5.22
C GLN A 226 4.70 -11.54 -6.39
N LEU A 227 4.94 -10.26 -6.11
CA LEU A 227 5.04 -9.21 -7.12
C LEU A 227 6.24 -9.39 -8.05
N LEU A 228 7.37 -9.91 -7.56
CA LEU A 228 8.57 -10.15 -8.38
C LEU A 228 8.50 -11.45 -9.19
N LYS A 229 7.57 -12.36 -8.87
CA LYS A 229 7.46 -13.66 -9.54
C LYS A 229 6.37 -13.71 -10.60
N GLN A 230 5.39 -12.81 -10.52
CA GLN A 230 4.42 -12.68 -11.58
C GLN A 230 5.12 -12.19 -12.86
N ASN A 231 4.79 -12.82 -13.98
CA ASN A 231 5.30 -12.45 -15.30
C ASN A 231 4.20 -11.93 -16.23
N GLU A 232 2.98 -11.76 -15.73
CA GLU A 232 1.83 -11.37 -16.55
C GLU A 232 1.77 -9.85 -16.75
N SER A 233 1.84 -9.09 -15.67
CA SER A 233 1.56 -7.64 -15.68
C SER A 233 2.83 -6.81 -15.55
N ALA A 234 3.00 -5.80 -16.40
CA ALA A 234 4.10 -4.83 -16.26
C ALA A 234 3.86 -3.87 -15.09
N ILE A 235 2.60 -3.73 -14.66
CA ILE A 235 2.15 -2.83 -13.62
C ILE A 235 1.28 -3.62 -12.64
N VAL A 236 1.59 -3.48 -11.36
CA VAL A 236 0.85 -4.09 -10.26
C VAL A 236 0.59 -3.04 -9.19
N SER A 237 -0.42 -3.24 -8.35
CA SER A 237 -0.73 -2.32 -7.25
C SER A 237 -0.83 -3.08 -5.94
N SER A 238 -0.34 -2.47 -4.86
CA SER A 238 -0.47 -2.95 -3.49
C SER A 238 -0.77 -1.77 -2.58
N MET A 239 -1.87 -1.86 -1.83
CA MET A 239 -2.34 -0.84 -0.91
C MET A 239 -3.26 -1.49 0.12
N VAL A 240 -3.42 -0.86 1.27
CA VAL A 240 -4.47 -1.21 2.24
C VAL A 240 -5.62 -0.24 2.03
N VAL A 241 -6.78 -0.75 1.62
CA VAL A 241 -7.98 0.07 1.46
C VAL A 241 -8.53 0.36 2.85
N ALA A 242 -8.75 1.64 3.16
CA ALA A 242 -9.49 1.98 4.36
C ALA A 242 -10.89 1.38 4.24
N GLU A 243 -11.36 0.67 5.25
CA GLU A 243 -12.76 0.28 5.26
C GLU A 243 -13.58 1.55 5.10
N LYS A 244 -14.39 1.60 4.04
CA LYS A 244 -15.42 2.60 3.91
C LYS A 244 -16.29 2.35 5.14
N LYS A 245 -16.13 3.15 6.20
CA LYS A 245 -17.10 3.15 7.29
C LYS A 245 -18.44 3.26 6.59
N SER A 246 -19.26 2.22 6.67
CA SER A 246 -20.65 2.35 6.32
C SER A 246 -21.11 3.47 7.24
N ASN A 247 -21.30 4.67 6.69
CA ASN A 247 -21.75 5.84 7.41
C ASN A 247 -23.12 5.49 8.00
N THR A 248 -23.09 4.89 9.18
CA THR A 248 -24.19 4.85 10.12
C THR A 248 -24.06 6.07 11.06
N GLY A 249 -23.20 7.04 10.73
CA GLY A 249 -23.03 8.30 11.44
C GLY A 249 -22.45 9.46 10.62
N GLY A 250 -22.66 9.50 9.29
CA GLY A 250 -22.05 10.52 8.42
C GLY A 250 -23.03 11.23 7.49
N ASP A 251 -24.06 11.87 8.07
CA ASP A 251 -24.84 12.93 7.39
C ASP A 251 -24.26 14.33 7.66
N ASN A 252 -23.20 14.43 8.47
CA ASN A 252 -22.72 15.71 8.98
C ASN A 252 -21.51 16.23 8.19
N ILE A 253 -21.78 17.19 7.30
CA ILE A 253 -20.79 17.92 6.51
C ILE A 253 -19.71 18.55 7.41
N VAL A 254 -20.12 19.04 8.59
CA VAL A 254 -19.22 19.74 9.52
C VAL A 254 -18.14 18.80 10.07
N ASP A 255 -18.52 17.57 10.42
CA ASP A 255 -17.58 16.60 10.97
C ASP A 255 -16.57 16.13 9.92
N ALA A 256 -17.00 16.00 8.66
CA ALA A 256 -16.10 15.68 7.55
C ALA A 256 -15.04 16.77 7.34
N VAL A 257 -15.46 18.05 7.32
CA VAL A 257 -14.52 19.17 7.17
C VAL A 257 -13.62 19.33 8.39
N ALA A 258 -14.13 19.11 9.60
CA ALA A 258 -13.34 19.15 10.83
C ALA A 258 -12.23 18.08 10.84
N ASN A 259 -12.54 16.87 10.39
CA ASN A 259 -11.56 15.79 10.28
C ASN A 259 -10.44 16.10 9.28
N ILE A 260 -10.76 16.71 8.12
CA ILE A 260 -9.76 17.12 7.12
C ILE A 260 -8.82 18.19 7.68
N LEU A 261 -9.35 19.10 8.50
CA LEU A 261 -8.57 20.13 9.18
C LEU A 261 -7.83 19.63 10.43
N GLY A 262 -7.96 18.35 10.80
CA GLY A 262 -7.32 17.77 11.97
C GLY A 262 -7.90 18.26 13.31
N ILE A 263 -9.11 18.83 13.30
CA ILE A 263 -9.78 19.40 14.46
C ILE A 263 -10.49 18.29 15.23
N LYS A 264 -10.03 18.02 16.46
CA LYS A 264 -10.60 16.97 17.34
C LYS A 264 -11.77 17.46 18.20
N ASP A 265 -11.82 18.77 18.51
CA ASP A 265 -12.90 19.36 19.31
C ASP A 265 -13.47 20.61 18.64
N MET A 266 -14.70 20.48 18.16
CA MET A 266 -15.45 21.57 17.52
C MET A 266 -15.83 22.69 18.49
N LYS A 267 -15.84 22.44 19.81
CA LYS A 267 -16.24 23.44 20.80
C LYS A 267 -15.23 24.58 20.94
N SER A 268 -13.97 24.34 20.58
CA SER A 268 -12.90 25.35 20.62
C SER A 268 -12.78 26.18 19.34
N VAL A 269 -13.56 25.88 18.31
CA VAL A 269 -13.40 26.50 16.99
C VAL A 269 -14.37 27.68 16.80
N PRO A 270 -13.88 28.88 16.44
CA PRO A 270 -14.77 29.99 16.13
C PRO A 270 -15.56 29.71 14.83
N LEU A 271 -16.88 29.55 14.96
CA LEU A 271 -17.78 29.18 13.85
C LEU A 271 -17.84 30.19 12.69
N GLN A 272 -17.49 31.46 12.97
CA GLN A 272 -17.51 32.57 12.02
C GLN A 272 -16.14 32.83 11.36
N ALA A 273 -15.08 32.21 11.87
CA ALA A 273 -13.78 32.31 11.22
C ALA A 273 -13.79 31.50 9.93
N THR A 274 -13.10 32.01 8.91
CA THR A 274 -12.93 31.30 7.65
C THR A 274 -12.08 30.05 7.87
N LEU A 275 -12.31 29.01 7.06
CA LEU A 275 -11.47 27.81 7.12
C LEU A 275 -9.99 28.18 6.88
N ALA A 276 -9.71 29.21 6.06
CA ALA A 276 -8.36 29.74 5.83
C ALA A 276 -7.69 30.29 7.10
N GLU A 277 -8.45 30.96 7.97
CA GLU A 277 -7.96 31.46 9.26
C GLU A 277 -7.75 30.34 10.29
N ILE A 278 -8.50 29.25 10.16
CA ILE A 278 -8.43 28.09 11.05
C ILE A 278 -7.27 27.14 10.68
N GLY A 279 -6.66 27.33 9.51
CA GLY A 279 -5.49 26.55 9.06
C GLY A 279 -5.69 25.82 7.73
N MET A 280 -6.76 26.11 7.00
CA MET A 280 -6.92 25.60 5.63
C MET A 280 -5.89 26.25 4.71
N ASP A 281 -4.97 25.42 4.23
CA ASP A 281 -4.03 25.75 3.17
C ASP A 281 -4.61 25.40 1.77
N SER A 282 -3.77 25.55 0.74
CA SER A 282 -4.19 25.26 -0.64
C SER A 282 -4.48 23.76 -0.89
N MET A 283 -3.98 22.85 -0.05
CA MET A 283 -4.13 21.40 -0.20
C MET A 283 -5.37 20.90 0.51
N THR A 284 -5.50 21.21 1.80
CA THR A 284 -6.68 20.94 2.63
C THR A 284 -7.93 21.57 2.02
N GLY A 285 -7.83 22.77 1.42
CA GLY A 285 -8.95 23.37 0.68
C GLY A 285 -9.43 22.54 -0.52
N ILE A 286 -8.52 21.84 -1.22
CA ILE A 286 -8.91 20.93 -2.31
C ILE A 286 -9.54 19.66 -1.76
N GLU A 287 -9.00 19.09 -0.67
CA GLU A 287 -9.58 17.91 -0.03
C GLU A 287 -11.00 18.19 0.48
N ILE A 288 -11.22 19.36 1.10
CA ILE A 288 -12.54 19.83 1.52
C ILE A 288 -13.46 19.91 0.30
N LYS A 289 -13.03 20.58 -0.77
CA LYS A 289 -13.83 20.70 -2.00
C LYS A 289 -14.20 19.33 -2.59
N GLN A 290 -13.24 18.42 -2.71
CA GLN A 290 -13.48 17.09 -3.27
C GLN A 290 -14.41 16.25 -2.39
N THR A 291 -14.26 16.36 -1.07
CA THR A 291 -15.12 15.65 -0.12
C THR A 291 -16.56 16.18 -0.22
N LEU A 292 -16.72 17.51 -0.27
CA LEU A 292 -18.03 18.16 -0.47
C LEU A 292 -18.67 17.78 -1.82
N ASP A 293 -17.90 17.82 -2.91
CA ASP A 293 -18.38 17.47 -4.26
C ASP A 293 -18.78 15.98 -4.34
N ARG A 294 -17.96 15.07 -3.80
CA ARG A 294 -18.09 13.63 -3.99
C ARG A 294 -19.07 12.97 -3.02
N GLU A 295 -19.03 13.37 -1.76
CA GLU A 295 -19.78 12.69 -0.68
C GLU A 295 -21.07 13.44 -0.34
N TYR A 296 -21.09 14.75 -0.57
CA TYR A 296 -22.21 15.61 -0.21
C TYR A 296 -22.81 16.34 -1.41
N GLU A 297 -22.42 16.08 -2.66
CA GLU A 297 -22.96 16.76 -3.86
C GLU A 297 -23.01 18.30 -3.73
N VAL A 298 -22.14 18.88 -2.90
CA VAL A 298 -22.06 20.32 -2.63
C VAL A 298 -20.98 20.91 -3.53
N PHE A 299 -21.42 21.51 -4.64
CA PHE A 299 -20.53 22.11 -5.63
C PHE A 299 -20.18 23.55 -5.27
N LEU A 300 -18.98 23.76 -4.72
CA LEU A 300 -18.46 25.08 -4.38
C LEU A 300 -17.31 25.48 -5.31
N SER A 301 -17.23 26.77 -5.66
CA SER A 301 -16.07 27.28 -6.39
C SER A 301 -14.83 27.33 -5.48
N ALA A 302 -13.63 27.38 -6.07
CA ALA A 302 -12.40 27.53 -5.30
C ALA A 302 -12.36 28.84 -4.48
N GLN A 303 -13.13 29.85 -4.90
CA GLN A 303 -13.26 31.12 -4.20
C GLN A 303 -14.24 31.00 -3.02
N ASP A 304 -15.31 30.22 -3.19
CA ASP A 304 -16.27 29.95 -2.11
C ASP A 304 -15.64 29.13 -0.99
N ILE A 305 -14.78 28.16 -1.33
CA ILE A 305 -14.02 27.36 -0.35
C ILE A 305 -13.14 28.26 0.51
N LYS A 306 -12.47 29.26 -0.06
CA LYS A 306 -11.58 30.18 0.67
C LYS A 306 -12.29 31.02 1.74
N VAL A 307 -13.54 31.38 1.49
CA VAL A 307 -14.37 32.18 2.41
C VAL A 307 -15.34 31.31 3.22
N LEU A 308 -15.24 29.99 3.10
CA LEU A 308 -16.12 29.05 3.78
C LEU A 308 -15.90 29.15 5.29
N THR A 309 -16.98 29.03 6.06
CA THR A 309 -16.97 29.02 7.52
C THR A 309 -17.74 27.80 8.01
N PHE A 310 -17.49 27.39 9.26
CA PHE A 310 -18.29 26.32 9.86
C PHE A 310 -19.77 26.69 10.02
N ALA A 311 -20.08 27.98 10.20
CA ALA A 311 -21.46 28.47 10.16
C ALA A 311 -22.15 28.20 8.81
N LYS A 312 -21.46 28.49 7.70
CA LYS A 312 -22.00 28.26 6.35
C LYS A 312 -22.15 26.77 6.03
N LEU A 313 -21.28 25.91 6.56
CA LEU A 313 -21.40 24.46 6.44
C LEU A 313 -22.64 23.92 7.18
N LEU A 314 -22.95 24.47 8.36
CA LEU A 314 -24.17 24.14 9.11
C LEU A 314 -25.43 24.58 8.36
N GLU A 315 -25.40 25.73 7.69
CA GLU A 315 -26.51 26.21 6.84
C GLU A 315 -26.76 25.26 5.67
N ILE A 316 -25.71 24.90 4.93
CA ILE A 316 -25.79 23.96 3.79
C ILE A 316 -26.34 22.59 4.24
N GLN A 317 -25.95 22.14 5.43
CA GLN A 317 -26.46 20.91 6.00
C GLN A 317 -27.95 21.01 6.39
N ALA A 318 -28.37 22.15 6.94
CA ALA A 318 -29.77 22.39 7.28
C ALA A 318 -30.65 22.43 6.03
N GLU A 319 -30.18 23.05 4.93
CA GLU A 319 -30.88 23.10 3.65
C GLU A 319 -31.06 21.69 3.04
N ARG A 320 -30.03 20.84 3.10
CA ARG A 320 -30.14 19.44 2.61
C ARG A 320 -31.02 18.55 3.45
N SER A 321 -31.12 18.82 4.75
CA SER A 321 -32.04 18.10 5.64
C SER A 321 -33.50 18.32 5.21
N ILE A 322 -33.80 19.45 4.58
CA ILE A 322 -35.12 19.80 4.05
C ILE A 322 -35.36 19.17 2.67
N GLU A 323 -34.34 19.14 1.79
CA GLU A 323 -34.46 18.55 0.44
C GLU A 323 -34.55 17.00 0.44
N ASN A 324 -33.96 16.33 1.43
CA ASN A 324 -33.96 14.87 1.52
C ASN A 324 -35.32 14.26 1.92
N GLU A 325 -36.27 15.05 2.45
CA GLU A 325 -37.62 14.55 2.75
C GLU A 325 -38.50 14.36 1.49
N ASP A 326 -38.20 15.06 0.38
CA ASP A 326 -39.00 15.01 -0.86
C ASP A 326 -38.43 14.11 -1.98
N GLY A 327 -37.22 13.56 -1.82
CA GLY A 327 -36.42 13.05 -2.95
C GLY A 327 -36.27 11.52 -3.14
N ILE A 328 -36.91 10.65 -2.34
CA ILE A 328 -36.61 9.20 -2.41
C ILE A 328 -37.36 8.49 -3.56
N LYS A 329 -36.84 8.59 -4.80
CA LYS A 329 -37.06 7.57 -5.85
C LYS A 329 -35.83 7.35 -6.74
N LYS A 330 -35.13 6.25 -6.45
CA LYS A 330 -34.31 5.36 -7.31
C LYS A 330 -33.42 5.98 -8.40
N GLN A 331 -32.12 5.69 -8.31
CA GLN A 331 -31.36 5.14 -9.45
C GLN A 331 -30.15 4.30 -8.99
N GLN A 332 -30.07 3.09 -9.53
CA GLN A 332 -28.96 2.14 -9.37
C GLN A 332 -27.79 2.56 -10.28
N ALA A 333 -26.57 2.50 -9.75
CA ALA A 333 -25.34 2.69 -10.53
C ALA A 333 -24.98 1.42 -11.33
N PRO A 334 -24.38 1.56 -12.53
CA PRO A 334 -24.05 0.42 -13.39
C PRO A 334 -22.74 -0.26 -12.98
N GLU A 335 -22.72 -1.59 -13.13
CA GLU A 335 -21.57 -2.46 -12.93
C GLU A 335 -20.43 -2.16 -13.92
N THR A 336 -19.20 -2.14 -13.43
CA THR A 336 -17.96 -2.17 -14.24
C THR A 336 -17.16 -3.45 -13.94
N PRO A 337 -16.42 -4.01 -14.92
CA PRO A 337 -16.02 -5.42 -14.89
C PRO A 337 -14.68 -5.67 -14.18
N ASN A 338 -14.65 -6.74 -13.37
CA ASN A 338 -13.52 -7.58 -12.94
C ASN A 338 -12.16 -6.90 -12.69
N ALA A 339 -12.04 -6.21 -11.56
CA ALA A 339 -10.79 -6.15 -10.81
C ALA A 339 -10.77 -7.33 -9.82
N ILE A 340 -9.72 -8.15 -9.83
CA ILE A 340 -9.48 -9.13 -8.74
C ILE A 340 -9.04 -8.32 -7.52
N ILE A 341 -10.02 -7.88 -6.73
CA ILE A 341 -9.80 -7.23 -5.44
C ILE A 341 -9.75 -8.35 -4.40
N GLN A 342 -8.57 -8.67 -3.91
CA GLN A 342 -8.42 -9.56 -2.77
C GLN A 342 -8.65 -8.74 -1.50
N PHE A 343 -9.88 -8.78 -0.99
CA PHE A 343 -10.19 -8.27 0.34
C PHE A 343 -9.57 -9.20 1.38
N ILE A 344 -8.57 -8.73 2.10
CA ILE A 344 -8.20 -9.32 3.39
C ILE A 344 -9.09 -8.59 4.40
N PRO A 345 -10.07 -9.25 5.03
CA PRO A 345 -10.93 -8.61 6.02
C PRO A 345 -10.08 -8.06 7.17
N SER A 346 -10.45 -6.89 7.68
CA SER A 346 -9.94 -6.38 8.95
C SER A 346 -10.08 -7.45 10.04
N GLU A 347 -9.01 -7.68 10.80
CA GLU A 347 -8.98 -8.62 11.91
C GLU A 347 -9.71 -8.04 13.13
N GLU A 348 -11.01 -7.77 13.00
CA GLU A 348 -11.85 -7.49 14.16
C GLU A 348 -12.21 -8.81 14.87
N ASN A 349 -11.55 -9.01 16.01
CA ASN A 349 -11.92 -9.86 17.16
C ASN A 349 -12.39 -11.29 16.85
N ALA A 350 -11.44 -12.15 16.51
CA ALA A 350 -11.59 -13.62 16.58
C ALA A 350 -11.31 -14.14 18.01
N THR A 351 -12.23 -13.91 18.94
CA THR A 351 -12.13 -14.43 20.33
C THR A 351 -12.58 -15.89 20.46
N GLU A 352 -13.37 -16.40 19.53
CA GLU A 352 -13.93 -17.75 19.58
C GLU A 352 -13.14 -18.72 18.69
N ILE A 353 -12.68 -19.85 19.24
CA ILE A 353 -11.90 -20.87 18.52
C ILE A 353 -12.77 -21.65 17.53
N ILE A 354 -14.06 -21.79 17.83
CA ILE A 354 -15.06 -22.47 17.01
C ILE A 354 -16.09 -21.46 16.53
N LEU A 355 -16.27 -21.36 15.23
CA LEU A 355 -17.37 -20.63 14.61
C LEU A 355 -18.35 -21.63 13.98
N PRO A 356 -19.62 -21.68 14.41
CA PRO A 356 -20.65 -22.34 13.62
C PRO A 356 -20.87 -21.53 12.33
N ILE A 357 -20.63 -22.14 11.18
CA ILE A 357 -20.70 -21.47 9.87
C ILE A 357 -21.99 -21.88 9.17
N THR A 358 -22.76 -20.90 8.70
CA THR A 358 -23.97 -21.15 7.92
C THR A 358 -23.62 -21.31 6.44
N GLY A 359 -23.78 -22.53 5.91
CA GLY A 359 -23.73 -22.80 4.47
C GLY A 359 -25.00 -22.33 3.75
N LYS A 360 -25.18 -22.74 2.49
CA LYS A 360 -26.39 -22.44 1.69
C LYS A 360 -27.64 -23.01 2.39
N SER A 361 -28.59 -22.13 2.76
CA SER A 361 -29.80 -22.38 3.59
C SER A 361 -30.46 -23.75 3.33
N SER A 362 -30.46 -24.68 4.29
CA SER A 362 -31.32 -24.80 5.48
C SER A 362 -32.79 -25.19 5.21
N GLN A 363 -33.02 -26.43 4.75
CA GLN A 363 -34.25 -27.21 5.03
C GLN A 363 -34.05 -28.74 5.14
N GLY A 364 -32.80 -29.23 5.20
CA GLY A 364 -32.52 -30.68 5.30
C GLY A 364 -31.52 -31.01 6.40
N SER A 365 -31.79 -32.05 7.18
CA SER A 365 -30.80 -32.68 8.06
C SER A 365 -29.68 -33.27 7.20
N TYR A 366 -28.52 -32.61 7.14
CA TYR A 366 -27.35 -33.15 6.45
C TYR A 366 -26.70 -34.25 7.30
N ASN A 367 -26.45 -35.42 6.71
CA ASN A 367 -25.77 -36.55 7.36
C ASN A 367 -24.24 -36.42 7.41
N CYS A 368 -23.68 -35.28 6.97
CA CYS A 368 -22.24 -35.07 6.87
C CYS A 368 -21.87 -33.75 7.53
N THR A 369 -20.87 -33.80 8.42
CA THR A 369 -20.27 -32.64 9.06
C THR A 369 -18.89 -32.41 8.46
N VAL A 370 -18.66 -31.22 7.92
CA VAL A 370 -17.40 -30.79 7.34
C VAL A 370 -16.74 -29.80 8.29
N ILE A 371 -15.56 -30.20 8.80
CA ILE A 371 -14.72 -29.33 9.63
C ILE A 371 -13.77 -28.58 8.70
N ILE A 372 -13.79 -27.26 8.77
CA ILE A 372 -12.93 -26.39 7.98
C ILE A 372 -11.81 -25.87 8.88
N PHE A 373 -10.58 -26.13 8.45
CA PHE A 373 -9.39 -25.61 9.10
C PHE A 373 -8.99 -24.29 8.46
N PRO A 374 -8.56 -23.31 9.25
CA PRO A 374 -8.02 -22.08 8.72
C PRO A 374 -6.67 -22.37 8.06
N GLY A 375 -6.28 -21.53 7.09
CA GLY A 375 -4.93 -21.55 6.53
C GLY A 375 -3.88 -21.07 7.53
N ILE A 376 -2.66 -20.81 7.04
CA ILE A 376 -1.60 -20.15 7.80
C ILE A 376 -2.07 -18.80 8.37
N ASP A 377 -2.95 -18.10 7.66
CA ASP A 377 -3.50 -16.79 8.03
C ASP A 377 -4.43 -16.85 9.25
N GLY A 378 -4.80 -18.05 9.66
CA GLY A 378 -5.47 -18.31 10.91
C GLY A 378 -6.94 -17.86 11.07
N SER A 379 -7.49 -17.20 10.04
CA SER A 379 -8.89 -16.80 9.98
C SER A 379 -9.67 -17.66 8.98
N ILE A 380 -10.85 -18.13 9.41
CA ILE A 380 -11.73 -18.90 8.54
C ILE A 380 -12.55 -18.02 7.59
N LYS A 381 -12.69 -16.72 7.89
CA LYS A 381 -13.41 -15.75 7.04
C LYS A 381 -12.82 -15.69 5.62
N ILE A 382 -11.52 -15.93 5.47
CA ILE A 382 -10.85 -15.98 4.15
C ILE A 382 -11.44 -17.09 3.26
N LEU A 383 -11.95 -18.16 3.86
CA LEU A 383 -12.56 -19.30 3.15
C LEU A 383 -14.06 -19.13 2.90
N GLU A 384 -14.63 -17.95 3.19
CA GLU A 384 -16.04 -17.65 3.00
C GLU A 384 -16.58 -17.92 1.59
N PRO A 385 -15.88 -17.56 0.50
CA PRO A 385 -16.32 -17.91 -0.85
C PRO A 385 -16.44 -19.42 -1.08
N LEU A 386 -15.64 -20.21 -0.35
CA LEU A 386 -15.55 -21.66 -0.49
C LEU A 386 -16.65 -22.36 0.30
N TYR A 387 -16.87 -21.98 1.57
CA TYR A 387 -17.86 -22.64 2.41
C TYR A 387 -19.31 -22.23 2.14
N LYS A 388 -19.54 -21.03 1.58
CA LYS A 388 -20.89 -20.57 1.20
C LYS A 388 -21.61 -21.51 0.22
N ASN A 389 -20.85 -22.32 -0.52
CA ASN A 389 -21.37 -23.22 -1.54
C ASN A 389 -21.45 -24.70 -1.10
N ILE A 390 -21.05 -25.03 0.13
CA ILE A 390 -21.04 -26.41 0.64
C ILE A 390 -22.41 -26.76 1.24
N MET A 391 -22.97 -27.91 0.87
CA MET A 391 -24.23 -28.47 1.39
C MET A 391 -23.95 -29.51 2.49
N ALA A 392 -23.48 -29.05 3.64
CA ALA A 392 -23.17 -29.90 4.80
C ALA A 392 -23.30 -29.09 6.11
N ASN A 393 -23.25 -29.76 7.26
CA ASN A 393 -23.07 -29.06 8.53
C ASN A 393 -21.62 -28.57 8.61
N LEU A 394 -21.39 -27.26 8.74
CA LEU A 394 -20.06 -26.67 8.68
C LEU A 394 -19.61 -26.19 10.05
N VAL A 395 -18.45 -26.67 10.48
CA VAL A 395 -17.79 -26.20 11.71
C VAL A 395 -16.46 -25.57 11.32
N GLY A 396 -16.29 -24.30 11.65
CA GLY A 396 -15.05 -23.58 11.40
C GLY A 396 -14.16 -23.50 12.62
N LEU A 397 -12.88 -23.78 12.44
CA LEU A 397 -11.85 -23.52 13.45
C LEU A 397 -11.07 -22.26 13.09
N GLN A 398 -10.68 -21.44 14.07
CA GLN A 398 -9.82 -20.27 13.88
C GLN A 398 -8.84 -20.12 15.04
N TYR A 399 -7.72 -19.42 14.82
CA TYR A 399 -6.73 -19.19 15.88
C TYR A 399 -7.13 -17.97 16.73
N PRO A 400 -7.15 -18.08 18.06
CA PRO A 400 -7.30 -16.92 18.92
C PRO A 400 -6.00 -16.10 18.89
N HIS A 401 -6.11 -14.80 18.64
CA HIS A 401 -4.96 -13.90 18.43
C HIS A 401 -4.15 -13.58 19.71
N PHE A 402 -4.47 -14.21 20.85
CA PHE A 402 -3.89 -13.88 22.16
C PHE A 402 -2.86 -14.87 22.70
N ASP A 403 -2.53 -15.94 21.97
CA ASP A 403 -1.54 -16.92 22.43
C ASP A 403 -0.54 -17.18 21.29
N GLN A 404 0.51 -16.35 21.20
CA GLN A 404 1.66 -16.59 20.33
C GLN A 404 2.30 -17.92 20.73
N LYS A 405 2.03 -18.98 19.99
CA LYS A 405 2.72 -20.27 20.11
C LYS A 405 3.55 -20.50 18.87
N ASP A 406 4.84 -20.74 19.09
CA ASP A 406 5.88 -20.65 18.07
C ASP A 406 6.12 -21.98 17.34
N THR A 407 5.41 -23.06 17.68
CA THR A 407 5.66 -24.40 17.10
C THR A 407 4.39 -25.14 16.64
N LEU A 408 4.54 -25.91 15.55
CA LEU A 408 3.50 -26.80 14.99
C LEU A 408 2.96 -27.82 16.02
N GLU A 409 3.80 -28.26 16.96
CA GLU A 409 3.42 -29.23 17.98
C GLU A 409 2.49 -28.63 19.05
N GLU A 410 2.72 -27.37 19.42
CA GLU A 410 1.87 -26.62 20.34
C GLU A 410 0.51 -26.28 19.71
N MET A 411 0.49 -25.95 18.42
CA MET A 411 -0.75 -25.79 17.65
C MET A 411 -1.55 -27.09 17.63
N GLY A 412 -0.89 -28.24 17.37
CA GLY A 412 -1.53 -29.55 17.39
C GLY A 412 -2.17 -29.89 18.73
N LYS A 413 -1.49 -29.59 19.86
CA LYS A 413 -2.02 -29.82 21.22
C LYS A 413 -3.26 -28.98 21.56
N LEU A 414 -3.46 -27.83 20.90
CA LEU A 414 -4.65 -26.99 21.09
C LEU A 414 -5.86 -27.53 20.31
N PHE A 415 -5.67 -27.94 19.05
CA PHE A 415 -6.78 -28.39 18.20
C PHE A 415 -7.22 -29.82 18.46
N LEU A 416 -6.31 -30.72 18.88
CA LEU A 416 -6.64 -32.12 19.08
C LEU A 416 -7.75 -32.33 20.14
N PRO A 417 -7.67 -31.77 21.36
CA PRO A 417 -8.72 -31.94 22.37
C PRO A 417 -10.07 -31.39 21.92
N VAL A 418 -10.06 -30.27 21.18
CA VAL A 418 -11.27 -29.57 20.71
C VAL A 418 -11.94 -30.31 19.54
N SER A 419 -11.14 -30.89 18.65
CA SER A 419 -11.62 -31.75 17.56
C SER A 419 -12.27 -33.02 18.11
N PHE A 420 -11.67 -33.63 19.14
CA PHE A 420 -12.21 -34.83 19.79
C PHE A 420 -13.42 -34.55 20.72
N ALA A 421 -13.47 -33.40 21.39
CA ALA A 421 -14.63 -33.00 22.20
C ALA A 421 -15.85 -32.65 21.32
N SER A 422 -15.62 -31.99 20.17
CA SER A 422 -16.68 -31.70 19.20
C SER A 422 -17.23 -32.96 18.53
N LEU A 423 -16.39 -33.98 18.32
CA LEU A 423 -16.83 -35.31 17.88
C LEU A 423 -17.68 -36.03 18.94
N LYS A 424 -17.42 -35.80 20.24
CA LYS A 424 -18.18 -36.41 21.35
C LYS A 424 -19.55 -35.77 21.58
N ILE A 425 -19.65 -34.44 21.46
CA ILE A 425 -20.93 -33.71 21.61
C ILE A 425 -21.96 -34.14 20.55
N TYR A 426 -21.51 -34.55 19.37
CA TYR A 426 -22.40 -35.08 18.32
C TYR A 426 -22.58 -36.61 18.34
N ALA A 427 -21.68 -37.36 18.99
CA ALA A 427 -21.85 -38.80 19.17
C ALA A 427 -22.87 -39.16 20.26
N ASP A 428 -23.04 -38.31 21.28
CA ASP A 428 -24.05 -38.49 22.33
C ASP A 428 -25.47 -38.07 21.91
N ASP A 429 -25.62 -37.46 20.72
CA ASP A 429 -26.93 -37.11 20.11
C ASP A 429 -27.44 -38.21 19.15
N GLY A 430 -26.91 -39.44 19.30
CA GLY A 430 -27.49 -40.67 18.75
C GLY A 430 -27.51 -40.78 17.22
N ARG A 431 -26.48 -40.32 16.51
CA ARG A 431 -26.33 -40.51 15.06
C ARG A 431 -24.97 -41.02 14.65
#